data_AF-A0A0F9A6I2-F1
#
_entry.id   AF-A0A0F9A6I2-F1
#
_cell.length_a   1.000
_cell.length_b   1.000
_cell.length_c   1.000
_cell.angle_alpha   90.00
_cell.angle_beta   90.00
_cell.angle_gamma   90.00
#
_symmetry.space_group_name_H-M   'P 1'
#
loop_
_entity.id
_entity.type
_entity.pdbx_description
1 polymer ?
#
loop_
_entity_poly.entity_id
_entity_poly.type
_entity_poly.pdbx_seq_one_letter_code
_entity_poly.pdbx_strand_id
1 'polypeptide(L)'
;MAKKNVMITVDEDIIKDAKEKGINVSESAQQGIFDKLSKKVITIEDSDKCASCGRVMDKATRNKLNGLMWLDNFQEWICPQCFDFGSKKIRGVPA
;
A
#
# COMPACT_ATOMS: atom_id res chain seq x y z
N MET A 1 -9.27 -7.35 14.64
CA MET A 1 -9.63 -6.04 15.22
C MET A 1 -11.08 -6.11 15.67
N ALA A 2 -11.39 -5.76 16.92
CA ALA A 2 -12.77 -5.78 17.42
C ALA A 2 -13.57 -4.63 16.80
N LYS A 3 -14.66 -4.94 16.09
CA LYS A 3 -15.59 -3.94 15.56
C LYS A 3 -16.56 -3.55 16.68
N LYS A 4 -16.72 -2.26 16.95
CA LYS A 4 -17.71 -1.72 17.88
C LYS A 4 -18.69 -0.85 17.10
N ASN A 5 -19.98 -1.01 17.39
CA ASN A 5 -21.04 -0.22 16.76
C ASN A 5 -21.20 1.09 17.53
N VAL A 6 -21.34 2.19 16.79
CA VAL A 6 -21.60 3.53 17.32
C VAL A 6 -22.87 4.05 16.67
N MET A 7 -23.80 4.56 17.47
CA MET A 7 -25.01 5.22 17.00
C MET A 7 -24.78 6.73 17.02
N ILE A 8 -25.05 7.39 15.89
CA ILE A 8 -24.90 8.83 15.73
C ILE A 8 -26.21 9.40 15.18
N THR A 9 -26.66 10.50 15.77
CA THR A 9 -27.82 11.26 15.29
C THR A 9 -27.32 12.37 14.38
N VAL A 10 -27.89 12.45 13.18
CA VAL A 10 -27.54 13.43 12.15
C VAL A 10 -28.84 14.03 11.62
N ASP A 11 -28.83 15.32 11.35
CA ASP A 11 -29.99 16.03 10.80
C ASP A 11 -30.40 15.47 9.44
N GLU A 12 -31.70 15.46 9.18
CA GLU A 12 -32.29 14.82 7.99
C GLU A 12 -31.81 15.47 6.68
N ASP A 13 -31.60 16.79 6.69
CA ASP A 13 -31.14 17.56 5.53
C ASP A 13 -29.74 17.13 5.10
N ILE A 14 -28.85 16.84 6.06
CA ILE A 14 -27.50 16.36 5.79
C ILE A 14 -27.54 14.95 5.17
N ILE A 15 -28.48 14.10 5.62
CA ILE A 15 -28.65 12.75 5.07
C ILE A 15 -29.18 12.81 3.63
N LYS A 16 -30.09 13.73 3.34
CA LYS A 16 -30.60 13.96 1.97
C LYS A 16 -29.47 14.42 1.06
N ASP A 17 -28.75 15.46 1.44
CA ASP A 17 -27.61 15.98 0.68
C ASP A 17 -26.52 14.92 0.45
N ALA A 18 -26.24 14.10 1.48
CA ALA A 18 -25.26 13.02 1.37
C ALA A 18 -25.70 11.94 0.38
N LYS A 19 -26.99 11.55 0.38
CA LYS A 19 -27.53 10.58 -0.56
C LYS A 19 -27.50 11.10 -1.99
N GLU A 20 -27.87 12.36 -2.22
CA GLU A 20 -27.82 12.97 -3.55
C GLU A 20 -26.41 13.04 -4.11
N LYS A 21 -25.41 13.26 -3.23
CA LYS A 21 -23.99 13.29 -3.60
C LYS A 21 -23.32 11.91 -3.58
N GLY A 22 -24.06 10.83 -3.30
CA GLY A 22 -23.52 9.47 -3.21
C GLY A 22 -22.51 9.25 -2.07
N ILE A 23 -22.56 10.08 -1.02
CA ILE A 23 -21.64 10.04 0.11
C ILE A 23 -22.08 8.98 1.11
N ASN A 24 -21.16 8.08 1.48
CA ASN A 24 -21.40 7.13 2.56
C ASN A 24 -21.17 7.80 3.92
N VAL A 25 -22.26 8.03 4.65
CA VAL A 25 -22.25 8.71 5.95
C VAL A 25 -21.41 7.95 6.98
N SER A 26 -21.40 6.62 6.95
CA SER A 26 -20.61 5.81 7.90
C SER A 26 -19.11 5.94 7.66
N GLU A 27 -18.69 5.94 6.40
CA GLU A 27 -17.30 6.13 6.00
C GLU A 27 -16.84 7.56 6.32
N SER A 28 -17.68 8.55 6.03
CA SER A 28 -17.41 9.96 6.32
C SER A 28 -17.30 10.21 7.83
N ALA A 29 -18.16 9.59 8.64
CA ALA A 29 -18.09 9.68 10.10
C ALA A 29 -16.80 9.04 10.64
N GLN A 30 -16.40 7.89 10.09
CA GLN A 30 -15.12 7.28 10.44
C GLN A 30 -13.95 8.19 10.08
N GLN A 31 -13.92 8.73 8.86
CA GLN A 31 -12.86 9.62 8.39
C GLN A 31 -12.76 10.89 9.26
N GLY A 32 -13.88 11.53 9.60
CA GLY A 32 -13.88 12.70 10.48
C GLY A 32 -13.38 12.39 11.90
N ILE A 33 -13.64 11.18 12.42
CA ILE A 33 -13.06 10.71 13.69
C ILE A 33 -11.55 10.47 13.52
N PHE A 34 -11.10 9.87 12.40
CA PHE A 34 -9.68 9.68 12.11
C PHE A 34 -8.91 11.00 12.04
N ASP A 35 -9.45 11.98 11.33
CA ASP A 35 -8.86 13.30 11.13
C ASP A 35 -8.72 14.04 12.48
N LYS A 36 -9.78 14.04 13.31
CA LYS A 36 -9.75 14.63 14.66
C LYS A 36 -8.80 13.92 15.62
N LEU A 37 -8.66 12.60 15.49
CA LEU A 37 -7.72 11.83 16.31
C LEU A 37 -6.26 11.99 15.86
N SER A 38 -5.98 12.79 14.80
CA SER A 38 -4.64 12.92 14.21
C SER A 38 -3.98 11.57 13.92
N LYS A 39 -4.79 10.52 13.75
CA LYS A 39 -4.32 9.22 13.30
C LYS A 39 -4.11 9.36 11.82
N LYS A 40 -2.96 9.96 11.44
CA LYS A 40 -2.44 9.85 10.08
C LYS A 40 -2.47 8.37 9.73
N VAL A 41 -3.37 7.99 8.84
CA VAL A 41 -3.20 6.78 8.06
C VAL A 41 -1.96 7.09 7.23
N ILE A 42 -0.81 6.65 7.74
CA ILE A 42 0.39 6.59 6.92
C ILE A 42 0.06 5.45 5.97
N THR A 43 -0.48 5.78 4.80
CA THR A 43 -0.48 4.87 3.67
C THR A 43 0.99 4.74 3.33
N ILE A 44 1.64 3.77 3.96
CA ILE A 44 3.00 3.39 3.65
C ILE A 44 2.91 2.74 2.27
N GLU A 45 3.02 3.54 1.21
CA GLU A 45 3.27 3.05 -0.14
C GLU A 45 4.73 2.57 -0.26
N ASP A 46 5.23 1.77 0.69
CA ASP A 46 6.58 1.17 0.63
C ASP A 46 6.58 -0.09 -0.26
N SER A 47 5.75 -0.10 -1.28
CA SER A 47 5.74 -1.21 -2.22
C SER A 47 6.74 -0.88 -3.33
N ASP A 48 8.02 -1.10 -3.04
CA ASP A 48 9.12 -0.96 -3.99
C ASP A 48 8.87 -1.85 -5.21
N LYS A 49 9.37 -1.41 -6.37
CA LYS A 49 9.23 -2.09 -7.65
C LYS A 49 10.56 -2.67 -8.09
N CYS A 50 10.52 -3.84 -8.71
CA CYS A 50 11.67 -4.40 -9.42
C CYS A 50 12.09 -3.43 -10.55
N ALA A 51 13.35 -3.01 -10.59
CA ALA A 51 13.84 -2.10 -11.63
C ALA A 51 13.77 -2.72 -13.04
N SER A 52 13.92 -4.05 -13.15
CA SER A 52 13.91 -4.76 -14.44
C SER A 52 12.51 -5.04 -15.00
N CYS A 53 11.53 -5.44 -14.17
CA CYS A 53 10.20 -5.84 -14.64
C CYS A 53 9.03 -5.02 -14.07
N GLY A 54 9.32 -4.03 -13.22
CA GLY A 54 8.31 -3.17 -12.59
C GLY A 54 7.43 -3.86 -11.55
N ARG A 55 7.63 -5.16 -11.27
CA ARG A 55 6.79 -5.89 -10.31
C ARG A 55 6.97 -5.32 -8.91
N VAL A 56 5.84 -4.96 -8.31
CA VAL A 56 5.74 -4.50 -6.92
C VAL A 56 5.88 -5.71 -5.97
N MET A 57 6.86 -5.68 -5.07
CA MET A 57 7.02 -6.71 -4.03
C MET A 57 7.72 -6.12 -2.79
N ASP A 58 7.52 -6.74 -1.63
CA ASP A 58 8.27 -6.39 -0.42
C ASP A 58 9.78 -6.61 -0.61
N LYS A 59 10.61 -5.80 0.05
CA LYS A 59 12.05 -6.05 0.19
C LYS A 59 12.31 -7.39 0.89
N ALA A 60 13.33 -8.11 0.43
CA ALA A 60 13.79 -9.32 1.10
C ALA A 60 14.27 -8.96 2.50
N THR A 61 13.77 -9.67 3.51
CA THR A 61 14.20 -9.53 4.91
C THR A 61 14.84 -10.84 5.38
N ARG A 62 15.53 -10.82 6.53
CA ARG A 62 16.13 -12.03 7.13
C ARG A 62 15.11 -13.18 7.29
N ASN A 63 13.84 -12.86 7.49
CA ASN A 63 12.77 -13.84 7.70
C ASN A 63 11.96 -14.15 6.41
N LYS A 64 12.16 -13.38 5.33
CA LYS A 64 11.43 -13.54 4.06
C LYS A 64 12.36 -13.23 2.90
N LEU A 65 13.04 -14.28 2.41
CA LEU A 65 14.02 -14.18 1.31
C LEU A 65 13.38 -14.04 -0.07
N ASN A 66 12.07 -14.30 -0.20
CA ASN A 66 11.34 -14.20 -1.48
C ASN A 66 10.89 -12.76 -1.81
N GLY A 67 11.71 -11.77 -1.49
CA GLY A 67 11.44 -10.34 -1.72
C GLY A 67 12.39 -9.72 -2.74
N LEU A 68 12.27 -8.41 -2.98
CA LEU A 68 13.24 -7.64 -3.75
C LEU A 68 14.61 -7.70 -3.08
N MET A 69 15.65 -7.99 -3.85
CA MET A 69 17.03 -8.01 -3.39
C MET A 69 17.75 -6.77 -3.91
N TRP A 70 18.55 -6.14 -3.06
CA TRP A 70 19.43 -5.07 -3.47
C TRP A 70 20.66 -5.69 -4.14
N LEU A 71 20.90 -5.36 -5.41
CA LEU A 71 22.09 -5.78 -6.11
C LEU A 71 23.08 -4.63 -6.15
N ASP A 72 24.16 -4.74 -5.37
CA ASP A 72 25.17 -3.68 -5.22
C ASP A 72 25.82 -3.27 -6.56
N ASN A 73 26.08 -4.26 -7.43
CA ASN A 73 26.65 -4.02 -8.77
C ASN A 73 25.78 -3.11 -9.65
N PHE A 74 24.46 -3.09 -9.43
CA PHE A 74 23.50 -2.33 -10.23
C PHE A 74 22.88 -1.17 -9.44
N GLN A 75 23.07 -1.14 -8.12
CA GLN A 75 22.39 -0.21 -7.20
C GLN A 75 20.87 -0.18 -7.40
N GLU A 76 20.29 -1.36 -7.61
CA GLU A 76 18.86 -1.51 -7.92
C GLU A 76 18.22 -2.66 -7.14
N TRP A 77 16.91 -2.52 -6.89
CA TRP A 77 16.06 -3.56 -6.33
C TRP A 77 15.56 -4.49 -7.43
N ILE A 78 15.95 -5.77 -7.37
CA ILE A 78 15.61 -6.77 -8.38
C ILE A 78 14.88 -7.95 -7.75
N CYS A 79 13.81 -8.40 -8.40
CA CYS A 79 13.06 -9.56 -7.93
C CYS A 79 13.82 -10.88 -8.24
N PRO A 80 13.58 -11.96 -7.46
CA PRO A 80 14.26 -13.24 -7.67
C PRO A 80 13.99 -13.89 -9.04
N GLN A 81 12.93 -13.48 -9.75
CA GLN A 81 12.66 -13.96 -11.10
C GLN A 81 13.52 -13.26 -12.17
N CYS A 82 13.84 -12.00 -11.95
CA CYS A 82 14.70 -11.23 -12.84
C CYS A 82 16.18 -11.51 -12.58
N PHE A 83 16.55 -11.90 -11.36
CA PHE A 83 17.93 -12.24 -11.05
C PHE A 83 18.23 -13.72 -11.29
N ASP A 84 19.24 -14.00 -12.11
CA ASP A 84 19.78 -15.35 -12.31
C ASP A 84 20.93 -15.60 -11.34
N PHE A 85 20.69 -16.43 -10.32
CA PHE A 85 21.69 -16.75 -9.29
C PHE A 85 22.89 -17.56 -9.81
N GLY A 86 22.72 -18.32 -10.89
CA GLY A 86 23.81 -19.12 -11.47
C GLY A 86 24.78 -18.25 -12.25
N SER A 87 24.26 -17.33 -13.06
CA SER A 87 25.07 -16.44 -13.90
C SER A 87 25.35 -15.06 -13.28
N LYS A 88 24.74 -14.74 -12.13
CA LYS A 88 24.77 -13.42 -11.47
C LYS A 88 24.39 -12.27 -12.41
N LYS A 89 23.42 -12.50 -13.30
CA LYS A 89 22.95 -11.53 -14.30
C LYS A 89 21.46 -11.23 -14.10
N ILE A 90 21.06 -10.03 -14.51
CA ILE A 90 19.64 -9.65 -14.57
C ILE A 90 19.11 -10.03 -15.95
N ARG A 91 18.02 -10.80 -15.99
CA ARG A 91 17.33 -11.20 -17.22
C ARG A 91 16.45 -10.05 -17.71
N GLY A 92 16.62 -9.65 -18.96
CA GLY A 92 15.75 -8.66 -19.62
C GLY A 92 16.22 -7.20 -19.52
N VAL A 93 17.44 -6.94 -19.06
CA VAL A 93 18.08 -5.62 -19.21
C VAL A 93 18.86 -5.65 -20.54
N PRO A 94 18.49 -4.84 -21.56
CA PRO A 94 19.32 -4.69 -22.74
C PRO A 94 20.65 -4.03 -22.32
N ALA A 95 21.75 -4.59 -22.84
CA ALA A 95 23.11 -4.10 -22.61
C ALA A 95 23.31 -2.67 -23.13
#